data_AF-A0A952E8B2-F1
#
_entry.id   AF-A0A952E8B2-F1
#
_cell.length_a   1.000
_cell.length_b   1.000
_cell.length_c   1.000
_cell.angle_alpha   90.00
_cell.angle_beta   90.00
_cell.angle_gamma   90.00
#
_symmetry.space_group_name_H-M   'P 1'
#
loop_
_entity.id
_entity.type
_entity.pdbx_description
1 polymer ?
#
loop_
_entity_poly.entity_id
_entity_poly.type
_entity_poly.pdbx_seq_one_letter_code
_entity_poly.pdbx_strand_id
1 'polypeptide(L)' 'MSVIWKISYGKGKVFYCSLGHIAKELEIPQLREIIKRGMLWTSK' A
#
# COMPACT_ATOMS: atom_id res chain seq x y z
N MET A 1 9.35 13.43 -2.99
CA MET A 1 8.11 12.92 -2.36
C MET A 1 8.12 11.40 -2.45
N SER A 2 8.01 10.67 -1.33
CA SER A 2 8.01 9.20 -1.35
C SER A 2 6.63 8.69 -1.77
N VAL A 3 6.56 7.85 -2.80
CA VAL A 3 5.28 7.40 -3.41
C VAL A 3 4.70 6.18 -2.71
N ILE A 4 5.57 5.23 -2.32
CA ILE A 4 5.19 4.00 -1.62
C ILE A 4 6.29 3.69 -0.60
N TRP A 5 5.92 3.37 0.63
CA TRP A 5 6.87 2.92 1.65
C TRP A 5 6.16 2.12 2.74
N LYS A 6 6.96 1.41 3.55
CA LYS A 6 6.49 0.67 4.72
C LYS A 6 7.48 0.82 5.86
N ILE A 7 6.98 0.87 7.09
CA ILE A 7 7.79 0.86 8.30
C ILE A 7 7.16 -0.05 9.36
N SER A 8 7.98 -0.58 10.25
CA SER A 8 7.50 -1.15 11.52
C SER A 8 7.51 -0.05 12.58
N TYR A 9 6.43 0.07 13.35
CA TYR A 9 6.30 1.04 14.43
C TYR A 9 5.82 0.34 15.69
N GLY A 10 6.74 0.13 16.64
CA GLY A 10 6.49 -0.72 17.81
C GLY A 10 6.13 -2.14 17.38
N LYS A 11 5.00 -2.65 17.88
CA LYS A 11 4.43 -3.95 17.49
C LYS A 11 3.61 -3.90 16.19
N GLY A 12 3.32 -2.70 15.68
CA GLY A 12 2.51 -2.48 14.49
C GLY A 12 3.34 -2.33 13.22
N LYS A 13 2.63 -2.42 12.09
CA LYS A 13 3.17 -2.25 10.74
C LYS A 13 2.41 -1.16 10.02
N VAL A 14 3.11 -0.25 9.36
CA VAL A 14 2.51 0.86 8.61
C VAL A 14 2.90 0.73 7.15
N PHE A 15 1.90 0.69 6.27
CA PHE A 15 2.06 0.70 4.83
C PHE A 15 1.44 1.99 4.29
N TYR A 16 2.21 2.77 3.53
CA TYR A 16 1.78 4.01 2.90
C TYR A 16 1.87 3.90 1.38
N CYS A 17 0.81 4.36 0.69
CA CYS A 17 0.73 4.45 -0.75
C CYS A 17 0.01 5.76 -1.11
N SER A 18 0.66 6.64 -1.86
CA SER A 18 0.05 7.90 -2.33
C SER A 18 -0.69 7.77 -3.67
N LEU A 19 -0.74 6.57 -4.24
CA LEU A 19 -1.40 6.28 -5.52
C LEU A 19 -2.86 5.85 -5.27
N GLY A 20 -3.74 6.11 -6.25
CA GLY A 20 -5.17 5.78 -6.13
C GLY A 20 -6.05 6.99 -5.79
N HIS A 21 -5.78 8.13 -6.41
CA HIS A 21 -6.63 9.32 -6.36
C HIS A 21 -8.02 9.05 -6.96
N ILE A 22 -8.11 8.14 -7.95
CA ILE A 22 -9.37 7.68 -8.55
C ILE A 22 -9.46 6.15 -8.54
N ALA A 23 -10.68 5.62 -8.40
CA ALA A 23 -10.91 4.17 -8.35
C ALA A 23 -10.42 3.42 -9.60
N LYS A 24 -10.44 4.08 -10.76
CA LYS A 24 -9.95 3.52 -12.02
C LYS A 24 -8.47 3.15 -11.98
N GLU A 25 -7.66 3.80 -11.15
CA GLU A 25 -6.24 3.44 -11.02
C GLU A 25 -6.06 2.02 -10.44
N LEU A 26 -7.03 1.52 -9.67
CA LEU A 26 -7.01 0.15 -9.17
C LEU A 26 -7.25 -0.91 -10.25
N GLU A 27 -7.66 -0.51 -11.46
CA GLU A 27 -7.70 -1.39 -12.64
C GLU A 27 -6.28 -1.71 -13.14
N ILE A 28 -5.28 -0.89 -12.81
CA ILE A 28 -3.88 -1.16 -13.10
C ILE A 28 -3.44 -2.36 -12.24
N PRO A 29 -3.11 -3.51 -12.83
CA PRO A 29 -2.91 -4.74 -12.07
C PRO A 29 -1.73 -4.63 -11.10
N GLN A 30 -0.70 -3.85 -11.43
CA GLN A 30 0.46 -3.61 -10.58
C GLN A 30 0.09 -2.77 -9.34
N LEU A 31 -0.75 -1.75 -9.50
CA LEU A 31 -1.20 -0.93 -8.38
C LEU A 31 -2.10 -1.73 -7.44
N ARG A 32 -3.03 -2.50 -8.00
CA ARG A 32 -3.89 -3.39 -7.22
C ARG A 32 -3.08 -4.41 -6.43
N GLU A 33 -2.06 -5.00 -7.06
CA GLU A 33 -1.21 -6.01 -6.44
C GLU A 33 -0.36 -5.43 -5.30
N ILE A 34 0.22 -4.24 -5.47
CA ILE A 34 1.02 -3.64 -4.39
C ILE A 34 0.17 -3.23 -3.19
N ILE A 35 -1.03 -2.69 -3.41
CA ILE A 35 -1.97 -2.34 -2.34
C ILE A 35 -2.43 -3.62 -1.61
N LYS A 36 -2.77 -4.68 -2.35
CA LYS A 36 -3.12 -5.99 -1.77
C LYS A 36 -1.99 -6.55 -0.91
N ARG A 37 -0.75 -6.53 -1.40
CA ARG A 37 0.42 -7.00 -0.63
C ARG A 37 0.69 -6.15 0.60
N GLY A 38 0.52 -4.83 0.50
CA GLY A 38 0.61 -3.91 1.63
C GLY A 38 -0.40 -4.23 2.73
N MET A 39 -1.67 -4.41 2.37
CA MET A 39 -2.74 -4.78 3.30
C MET A 39 -2.46 -6.12 4.00
N LEU A 40 -2.08 -7.15 3.24
CA LEU A 40 -1.73 -8.48 3.79
C LEU A 40 -0.48 -8.46 4.67
N TRP A 41 0.44 -7.53 4.43
CA TRP A 41 1.64 -7.38 5.25
C TRP A 41 1.30 -6.69 6.58
N THR A 42 0.45 -5.67 6.55
CA THR A 42 -0.01 -4.91 7.73
C THR A 42 -0.99 -5.69 8.61
N SER A 43 -1.72 -6.67 8.06
CA SER A 43 -2.63 -7.52 8.85
C SER A 43 -1.92 -8.50 9.79
N LYS A 44 -0.59 -8.62 9.67
CA LYS A 44 0.26 -9.52 10.47
C LYS A 44 0.96 -8.77 11.57
#